data_AF-A0A9D0W4I9-F1
#
_entry.id   AF-A0A9D0W4I9-F1
#
_cell.length_a   1.000
_cell.length_b   1.000
_cell.length_c   1.000
_cell.angle_alpha   90.00
_cell.angle_beta   90.00
_cell.angle_gamma   90.00
#
_symmetry.space_group_name_H-M   'P 1'
#
loop_
_entity.id
_entity.type
_entity.pdbx_description
1 polymer ?
#
loop_
_entity_poly.entity_id
_entity_poly.type
_entity_poly.pdbx_seq_one_letter_code
_entity_poly.pdbx_strand_id
1 'polypeptide(L)'
;MYYEVMNEHNITVMTSLLGRSGQHAGLAVQVIDLLADPLALVVQEIDNANSEIQLDAYGRPHSQRSRIWTIRLFTDTSPRDLNPIALPWLDNEQIETLLRLITENR
;
A
#
# COMPACT_ATOMS: atom_id res chain seq x y z
N MET A 1 -20.72 11.72 0.81
CA MET A 1 -21.27 10.65 1.67
C MET A 1 -20.88 9.31 1.03
N TYR A 2 -19.79 8.68 1.49
CA TYR A 2 -19.41 7.30 1.11
C TYR A 2 -18.54 6.68 2.24
N TYR A 3 -19.00 6.80 3.50
CA TYR A 3 -18.29 6.28 4.68
C TYR A 3 -19.09 5.21 5.47
N GLU A 4 -20.24 4.77 4.97
CA GLU A 4 -20.98 3.63 5.51
C GLU A 4 -20.76 2.50 4.49
N VAL A 5 -19.84 1.54 4.62
CA VAL A 5 -19.73 0.52 5.66
C VAL A 5 -18.26 0.08 5.81
N MET A 6 -17.37 0.95 6.31
CA MET A 6 -16.15 0.48 6.97
C MET A 6 -16.37 0.66 8.47
N ASN A 7 -16.82 -0.39 9.15
CA ASN A 7 -16.88 -0.38 10.61
C ASN A 7 -15.49 -0.03 11.17
N GLU A 8 -15.43 0.65 12.31
CA GLU A 8 -14.18 1.10 12.96
C GLU A 8 -13.13 -0.03 13.05
N HIS A 9 -13.60 -1.27 13.21
CA HIS A 9 -12.77 -2.48 13.18
C HIS A 9 -12.04 -2.68 11.83
N ASN A 10 -12.72 -2.54 10.70
CA ASN A 10 -12.11 -2.70 9.38
C ASN A 10 -11.07 -1.61 9.11
N ILE A 11 -11.34 -0.38 9.56
CA ILE A 11 -10.38 0.74 9.46
C ILE A 11 -9.15 0.43 10.31
N THR A 12 -9.33 -0.08 11.52
CA THR A 12 -8.22 -0.41 12.44
C THR A 12 -7.35 -1.53 11.89
N VAL A 13 -7.96 -2.60 11.38
CA VAL A 13 -7.23 -3.73 10.79
C VAL A 13 -6.48 -3.29 9.54
N MET A 14 -7.09 -2.48 8.67
CA MET A 14 -6.45 -2.04 7.43
C MET A 14 -5.39 -0.95 7.64
N THR A 15 -5.55 -0.06 8.63
CA THR A 15 -4.53 0.96 8.97
C THR A 15 -3.28 0.35 9.61
N SER A 16 -3.36 -0.87 10.16
CA SER A 16 -2.18 -1.61 10.62
C SER A 16 -1.18 -1.96 9.51
N LEU A 17 -1.59 -1.85 8.24
CA LEU A 17 -0.70 -2.00 7.09
C LEU A 17 0.24 -0.80 6.90
N LEU A 18 -0.15 0.38 7.38
CA LEU A 18 0.65 1.59 7.23
C LEU A 18 1.97 1.43 8.00
N GLY A 19 3.07 1.76 7.35
CA GLY A 19 4.41 1.59 7.88
C GLY A 19 5.00 0.18 7.73
N ARG A 20 4.24 -0.80 7.23
CA ARG A 20 4.76 -2.16 7.01
C ARG A 20 5.79 -2.15 5.87
N SER A 21 6.98 -2.68 6.16
CA SER A 21 8.06 -2.81 5.20
C SER A 21 8.07 -4.18 4.53
N GLY A 22 8.49 -4.23 3.26
CA GLY A 22 8.64 -5.47 2.51
C GLY A 22 9.45 -5.28 1.23
N GLN A 23 9.27 -6.17 0.26
CA GLN A 23 9.97 -6.10 -1.03
C GLN A 23 9.00 -6.01 -2.20
N HIS A 24 9.20 -5.06 -3.09
CA HIS A 24 8.47 -4.95 -4.34
C HIS A 24 9.44 -4.69 -5.50
N ALA A 25 9.32 -5.46 -6.58
CA ALA A 25 10.20 -5.37 -7.75
C ALA A 25 11.72 -5.43 -7.43
N GLY A 26 12.08 -6.19 -6.38
CA GLY A 26 13.48 -6.31 -5.93
C GLY A 26 13.98 -5.15 -5.07
N LEU A 27 13.13 -4.18 -4.73
CA LEU A 27 13.45 -3.02 -3.90
C LEU A 27 12.77 -3.13 -2.53
N ALA A 28 13.43 -2.62 -1.48
CA ALA A 28 12.81 -2.47 -0.18
C ALA A 28 11.76 -1.35 -0.27
N VAL A 29 10.54 -1.63 0.19
CA VAL A 29 9.43 -0.67 0.15
C VAL A 29 8.68 -0.65 1.48
N GLN A 30 8.01 0.46 1.77
CA GLN A 30 7.12 0.65 2.91
C GLN A 30 5.73 1.05 2.42
N VAL A 31 4.69 0.52 3.05
CA VAL A 31 3.32 1.00 2.83
C VAL A 31 3.17 2.38 3.47
N ILE A 32 2.81 3.38 2.68
CA ILE A 32 2.65 4.77 3.14
C ILE A 32 1.19 5.21 3.14
N ASP A 33 0.32 4.54 2.38
CA ASP A 33 -1.09 4.87 2.31
C ASP A 33 -1.93 3.67 1.86
N LEU A 34 -3.24 3.74 2.07
CA LEU A 34 -4.24 2.79 1.62
C LEU A 34 -5.38 3.55 0.93
N LEU A 35 -5.56 3.29 -0.35
CA LEU A 35 -6.69 3.81 -1.12
C LEU A 35 -7.93 2.96 -0.86
N ALA A 36 -9.08 3.61 -0.68
CA ALA A 36 -10.37 2.95 -0.48
C ALA A 36 -11.09 2.61 -1.79
N ASP A 37 -10.86 3.39 -2.86
CA ASP A 37 -11.49 3.22 -4.16
C ASP A 37 -10.53 3.58 -5.31
N PRO A 38 -9.97 2.60 -6.06
CA PRO A 38 -10.04 1.16 -5.79
C PRO A 38 -9.19 0.80 -4.55
N LEU A 39 -9.54 -0.31 -3.89
CA LEU A 39 -8.82 -0.77 -2.72
C LEU A 39 -7.37 -1.16 -3.08
N ALA A 40 -6.40 -0.36 -2.66
CA ALA A 40 -5.00 -0.50 -3.09
C ALA A 40 -4.02 0.02 -2.04
N LEU A 41 -2.85 -0.63 -1.94
CA LEU A 41 -1.73 -0.19 -1.13
C LEU A 41 -0.88 0.79 -1.92
N VAL A 42 -0.51 1.90 -1.30
CA VAL A 42 0.52 2.80 -1.81
C VAL A 42 1.81 2.46 -1.10
N VAL A 43 2.82 2.05 -1.87
CA VAL A 43 4.14 1.70 -1.33
C VAL A 43 5.20 2.66 -1.86
N GLN A 44 6.12 3.04 -0.99
CA GLN A 44 7.26 3.88 -1.31
C GLN A 44 8.55 3.11 -1.12
N GLU A 45 9.51 3.31 -2.02
CA GLU A 45 10.87 2.80 -1.88
C GLU A 45 11.50 3.30 -0.57
N ILE A 46 11.96 2.36 0.26
CA ILE A 46 12.80 2.63 1.42
C ILE A 46 14.22 2.77 0.88
N ASP A 47 14.61 4.01 0.63
CA ASP A 47 15.99 4.32 0.29
C ASP A 47 16.82 4.18 1.58
N ASN A 48 17.52 3.04 1.73
CA ASN A 48 18.38 2.77 2.89
C ASN A 48 19.67 3.62 2.90
N ALA A 49 19.86 4.48 1.90
CA ALA A 49 20.95 5.42 1.90
C ALA A 49 20.50 6.69 2.64
N ASN A 50 21.33 7.14 3.58
CA ASN A 50 21.48 8.55 3.92
C ASN A 50 21.07 9.38 2.70
N SER A 51 19.96 10.13 2.79
CA SER A 51 19.53 11.01 1.73
C SER A 51 20.56 12.14 1.61
N GLU A 52 21.73 11.82 1.06
CA GLU A 52 22.74 12.79 0.70
C GLU A 52 22.07 13.70 -0.30
N ILE A 53 21.92 14.95 0.10
CA ILE A 53 21.46 16.02 -0.77
C ILE A 53 22.47 16.08 -1.91
N GLN A 54 22.17 15.43 -3.02
CA GLN A 54 22.98 15.56 -4.22
C GLN A 54 22.77 16.96 -4.75
N LEU A 55 23.85 17.68 -4.95
CA LEU A 55 23.78 19.00 -5.55
C LEU A 55 23.79 18.84 -7.07
N ASP A 56 22.91 19.56 -7.77
CA ASP A 56 22.97 19.64 -9.23
C ASP A 56 24.26 20.35 -9.71
N ALA A 57 24.46 20.43 -11.03
CA ALA A 57 25.61 21.14 -11.62
C ALA A 57 25.70 22.64 -11.24
N TYR A 58 24.66 23.18 -10.61
CA TYR A 58 24.56 24.56 -10.14
C TYR A 58 24.54 24.66 -8.61
N GLY A 59 24.79 23.57 -7.88
CA GLY A 59 24.85 23.56 -6.42
C GLY A 59 23.49 23.53 -5.73
N ARG A 60 22.39 23.16 -6.41
CA ARG A 60 21.04 23.13 -5.82
C ARG A 60 20.72 21.74 -5.26
N PRO A 61 20.05 21.67 -4.09
CA PRO A 61 19.55 20.40 -3.55
C PRO A 61 18.68 19.66 -4.58
N HIS A 62 19.11 18.48 -4.99
CA HIS A 62 18.34 17.56 -5.79
C HIS A 62 18.03 16.33 -4.93
N SER A 63 16.82 16.30 -4.38
CA SER A 63 16.32 15.08 -3.73
C SER A 63 16.11 14.03 -4.80
N GLN A 64 16.77 12.88 -4.67
CA GLN A 64 16.41 11.70 -5.42
C GLN A 64 14.94 11.39 -5.08
N ARG A 65 14.06 11.38 -6.09
CA ARG A 65 12.64 11.09 -5.87
C ARG A 65 12.53 9.61 -5.54
N SER A 66 12.21 9.30 -4.28
CA SER A 66 11.81 7.94 -3.90
C SER A 66 10.66 7.49 -4.80
N ARG A 67 10.76 6.29 -5.35
CA ARG A 67 9.73 5.76 -6.23
C ARG A 67 8.51 5.37 -5.41
N ILE A 68 7.32 5.65 -5.96
CA ILE A 68 6.03 5.32 -5.35
C ILE A 68 5.27 4.43 -6.33
N TRP A 69 4.67 3.36 -5.81
CA TRP A 69 3.83 2.43 -6.56
C TRP A 69 2.48 2.25 -5.88
N THR A 70 1.49 1.93 -6.69
CA THR A 70 0.15 1.55 -6.22
C THR A 70 -0.07 0.07 -6.55
N ILE A 71 -0.34 -0.73 -5.53
CA ILE A 71 -0.58 -2.16 -5.63
C ILE A 71 -2.03 -2.44 -5.28
N ARG A 72 -2.83 -2.83 -6.28
CA ARG A 72 -4.24 -3.20 -6.05
C ARG A 72 -4.32 -4.43 -5.15
N LEU A 73 -5.26 -4.42 -4.20
CA LEU A 73 -5.48 -5.58 -3.33
C LEU A 73 -6.24 -6.71 -4.03
N PHE A 74 -7.02 -6.39 -5.07
CA PHE A 74 -7.75 -7.36 -5.88
C PHE A 74 -7.25 -7.39 -7.33
N THR A 75 -7.50 -8.51 -8.01
CA THR A 75 -7.21 -8.66 -9.43
C THR A 75 -8.22 -7.90 -10.29
N ASP A 76 -7.79 -7.47 -11.47
CA ASP A 76 -8.68 -6.83 -12.45
C ASP A 76 -9.64 -7.84 -13.11
N THR A 77 -9.28 -9.13 -13.07
CA THR A 77 -10.07 -10.23 -13.63
C THR A 77 -11.25 -10.61 -12.76
N SER A 78 -11.12 -10.46 -11.44
CA SER A 78 -12.13 -10.86 -10.47
C SER A 78 -11.98 -10.00 -9.22
N PRO A 79 -13.03 -9.23 -8.85
CA PRO A 79 -13.02 -8.40 -7.65
C PRO A 79 -13.05 -9.23 -6.35
N ARG A 80 -13.06 -10.56 -6.45
CA ARG A 80 -13.00 -11.49 -5.32
C ARG A 80 -11.62 -12.11 -5.10
N ASP A 81 -10.78 -12.06 -6.13
CA ASP A 81 -9.47 -12.69 -6.08
C ASP A 81 -8.44 -11.67 -5.63
N LEU A 82 -7.73 -12.00 -4.54
CA LEU A 82 -6.66 -11.15 -4.02
C LEU A 82 -5.47 -11.16 -4.98
N ASN A 83 -4.86 -9.99 -5.15
CA ASN A 83 -3.69 -9.83 -5.99
C ASN A 83 -2.51 -10.60 -5.36
N PRO A 84 -1.87 -11.55 -6.07
CA PRO A 84 -0.76 -12.31 -5.53
C PRO A 84 0.45 -11.44 -5.17
N ILE A 85 0.59 -10.28 -5.82
CA ILE A 85 1.60 -9.30 -5.46
C ILE A 85 1.33 -8.77 -4.05
N ALA A 86 0.06 -8.52 -3.69
CA ALA A 86 -0.34 -7.94 -2.41
C ALA A 86 -0.25 -8.93 -1.22
N LEU A 87 -0.44 -10.24 -1.48
CA LEU A 87 -0.53 -11.28 -0.45
C LEU A 87 0.62 -11.28 0.57
N PRO A 88 1.91 -11.10 0.21
CA PRO A 88 3.01 -11.13 1.17
C PRO A 88 2.97 -10.01 2.23
N TRP A 89 2.20 -8.94 2.01
CA TRP A 89 2.04 -7.85 2.98
C TRP A 89 0.81 -8.01 3.86
N LEU A 90 -0.03 -9.00 3.60
CA LEU A 90 -1.29 -9.20 4.29
C LEU A 90 -1.17 -10.37 5.27
N ASP A 91 -1.62 -10.17 6.49
CA ASP A 91 -1.83 -11.26 7.45
C ASP A 91 -3.23 -11.86 7.28
N ASN A 92 -3.45 -13.04 7.88
CA ASN A 92 -4.73 -13.75 7.77
C ASN A 92 -5.94 -12.89 8.20
N GLU A 93 -5.81 -12.09 9.26
CA GLU A 93 -6.87 -11.18 9.73
C GLU A 93 -7.21 -10.09 8.70
N GLN A 94 -6.20 -9.55 8.02
CA GLN A 94 -6.38 -8.56 6.96
C GLN A 94 -7.02 -9.20 5.72
N ILE A 95 -6.59 -10.40 5.35
CA ILE A 95 -7.19 -11.20 4.26
C ILE A 95 -8.68 -11.46 4.55
N GLU A 96 -9.02 -11.92 5.74
CA GLU A 96 -10.40 -12.19 6.14
C GLU A 96 -11.25 -10.91 6.12
N THR A 97 -10.70 -9.79 6.61
CA THR A 97 -11.36 -8.48 6.56
C THR A 97 -11.62 -8.03 5.13
N LEU A 98 -10.65 -8.20 4.23
CA LEU A 98 -10.78 -7.87 2.80
C LEU A 98 -11.87 -8.71 2.11
N LEU A 99 -11.89 -10.02 2.35
CA LEU A 99 -12.92 -10.91 1.80
C LEU A 99 -14.31 -10.59 2.35
N ARG A 100 -14.39 -10.20 3.63
CA ARG A 100 -15.64 -9.77 4.26
C ARG A 100 -16.17 -8.47 3.65
N LEU A 101 -15.31 -7.48 3.40
CA LEU A 101 -15.68 -6.20 2.77
C LEU A 101 -16.29 -6.39 1.37
N ILE A 102 -15.82 -7.38 0.60
CA ILE A 102 -16.41 -7.74 -0.70
C ILE A 102 -17.81 -8.36 -0.53
N THR A 103 -18.02 -9.09 0.56
CA THR A 103 -19.28 -9.81 0.82
C THR A 103 -20.35 -8.89 1.39
N GLU A 104 -19.96 -7.86 2.16
CA GLU A 104 -20.86 -6.89 2.81
C GLU A 104 -21.28 -5.73 1.88
N ASN A 105 -20.51 -5.37 0.84
CA ASN A 105 -20.88 -4.35 -0.15
C ASN A 105 -21.85 -4.86 -1.24
N ARG A 106 -22.77 -5.76 -0.89
CA ARG A 106 -23.76 -6.37 -1.78
C ARG A 106 -25.18 -5.92 -1.43
#